data_AF-A0A6L7N9M4-F1
#
_entry.id   AF-A0A6L7N9M4-F1
#
_cell.length_a   1.000
_cell.length_b   1.000
_cell.length_c   1.000
_cell.angle_alpha   90.00
_cell.angle_beta   90.00
_cell.angle_gamma   90.00
#
_symmetry.space_group_name_H-M   'P 1'
#
loop_
_entity.id
_entity.type
_entity.pdbx_description
1 polymer ?
#
loop_
_entity_poly.entity_id
_entity_poly.type
_entity_poly.pdbx_seq_one_letter_code
_entity_poly.pdbx_strand_id
1 'polypeptide(L)'
;MANEDQQAFQERLDRIARMFAGIVSHAEVSSRTRCPYRDRHDLCTALFRCRNQIQAGSEPDLLTCGHDGTFDYRTAWESRPRARERASAKISAIQEEAAARRGDQTGEEPQA
;
A
#
# COMPACT_ATOMS: atom_id res chain seq x y z
N MET A 1 22.99 4.22 45.10
CA MET A 1 22.47 2.88 44.75
C MET A 1 21.22 2.94 43.87
N ALA A 2 20.00 3.29 44.34
CA ALA A 2 18.81 3.30 43.45
C ALA A 2 18.88 4.30 42.28
N ASN A 3 19.52 5.46 42.48
CA ASN A 3 19.65 6.51 41.46
C ASN A 3 20.75 6.19 40.41
N GLU A 4 21.79 5.45 40.81
CA GLU A 4 22.88 5.05 39.90
C GLU A 4 22.43 3.92 38.97
N ASP A 5 21.63 2.96 39.46
CA ASP A 5 20.98 1.95 38.61
C ASP A 5 20.00 2.59 37.62
N GLN A 6 19.27 3.63 38.03
CA GLN A 6 18.37 4.37 37.15
C GLN A 6 19.14 5.13 36.06
N GLN A 7 20.28 5.75 36.39
CA GLN A 7 21.15 6.40 35.39
C GLN A 7 21.74 5.39 34.42
N ALA A 8 22.30 4.28 34.91
CA ALA A 8 22.86 3.23 34.05
C ALA A 8 21.81 2.59 33.13
N PHE A 9 20.56 2.48 33.59
CA PHE A 9 19.44 2.05 32.76
C PHE A 9 19.11 3.08 31.67
N GLN A 10 19.03 4.37 32.03
CA GLN A 10 18.77 5.44 31.08
C GLN A 10 19.85 5.53 30.00
N GLU A 11 21.13 5.37 30.36
CA GLU A 11 22.24 5.37 29.39
C GLU A 11 22.11 4.26 28.34
N ARG A 12 21.61 3.07 28.75
CA ARG A 12 21.35 1.96 27.82
C ARG A 12 20.20 2.29 26.88
N LEU A 13 19.13 2.90 27.38
CA LEU A 13 18.01 3.38 26.56
C LEU A 13 18.47 4.46 25.58
N ASP A 14 19.27 5.43 26.02
CA ASP A 14 19.79 6.51 25.19
C ASP A 14 20.72 5.97 24.09
N ARG A 15 21.49 4.92 24.39
CA ARG A 15 22.30 4.21 23.39
C ARG A 15 21.44 3.52 22.34
N ILE A 16 20.38 2.82 22.77
CA ILE A 16 19.42 2.17 21.86
C ILE A 16 18.71 3.23 21.00
N ALA A 17 18.20 4.30 21.61
CA ALA A 17 17.53 5.38 20.92
C ALA A 17 18.44 6.03 19.86
N ARG A 18 19.71 6.28 20.19
CA ARG A 18 20.70 6.79 19.21
C ARG A 18 20.91 5.84 18.04
N MET A 19 20.98 4.52 18.28
CA MET A 19 21.11 3.54 17.19
C MET A 19 19.89 3.56 16.27
N PHE A 20 18.69 3.62 16.83
CA PHE A 20 17.46 3.62 16.04
C PHE A 20 17.15 4.96 15.37
N ALA A 21 17.57 6.09 15.94
CA ALA A 21 17.29 7.42 15.40
C ALA A 21 17.75 7.57 13.94
N GLY A 22 18.95 7.08 13.62
CA GLY A 22 19.47 7.09 12.24
C GLY A 22 18.64 6.21 11.28
N ILE A 23 18.24 5.02 11.74
CA ILE A 23 17.44 4.07 10.96
C ILE A 23 16.07 4.68 10.64
N VAL A 24 15.39 5.24 11.65
CA VAL A 24 14.06 5.85 11.49
C VAL A 24 14.12 7.04 10.55
N SER A 25 15.13 7.92 10.70
CA SER A 25 15.30 9.08 9.83
C SER A 25 15.46 8.68 8.37
N HIS A 26 16.26 7.64 8.08
CA HIS A 26 16.43 7.14 6.71
C HIS A 26 15.15 6.45 6.21
N ALA A 27 14.48 5.67 7.05
CA ALA A 27 13.24 5.00 6.70
C ALA A 27 12.13 6.02 6.35
N GLU A 28 12.06 7.14 7.06
CA GLU A 28 11.11 8.23 6.77
C GLU A 28 11.36 8.86 5.39
N VAL A 29 12.62 9.10 5.02
CA VAL A 29 12.95 9.63 3.68
C VAL A 29 12.59 8.62 2.60
N SER A 30 12.93 7.34 2.80
CA SER A 30 12.67 6.26 1.85
C SER A 30 11.18 5.98 1.67
N SER A 31 10.39 6.03 2.75
CA SER A 31 8.95 5.73 2.71
C SER A 31 8.13 6.76 1.91
N ARG A 32 8.67 7.96 1.70
CA ARG A 32 8.01 9.00 0.90
C ARG A 32 7.96 8.63 -0.58
N THR A 33 8.98 7.93 -1.08
CA THR A 33 9.13 7.67 -2.51
C THR A 33 9.12 6.20 -2.87
N ARG A 34 9.48 5.28 -1.97
CA ARG A 34 9.56 3.85 -2.28
C ARG A 34 8.20 3.17 -2.13
N CYS A 35 7.87 2.26 -3.06
CA CYS A 35 6.72 1.37 -2.91
C CYS A 35 6.89 0.45 -1.69
N PRO A 36 5.94 0.43 -0.73
CA PRO A 36 5.99 -0.46 0.44
C PRO A 36 6.03 -1.95 0.08
N TYR A 37 5.54 -2.31 -1.10
CA TYR A 37 5.43 -3.69 -1.58
C TYR A 37 6.51 -4.06 -2.59
N ARG A 38 7.57 -3.26 -2.77
CA ARG A 38 8.70 -3.57 -3.65
C ARG A 38 9.87 -4.07 -2.82
N ASP A 39 10.19 -5.36 -2.93
CA ASP A 39 11.23 -6.00 -2.15
C ASP A 39 12.65 -5.60 -2.61
N ARG A 40 13.68 -6.26 -2.06
CA ARG A 40 15.09 -6.01 -2.43
C ARG A 40 15.49 -6.56 -3.81
N HIS A 41 14.67 -7.42 -4.40
CA HIS A 41 14.87 -8.05 -5.70
C HIS A 41 14.02 -7.40 -6.80
N ASP A 42 13.39 -6.27 -6.52
CA ASP A 42 12.50 -5.57 -7.44
C ASP A 42 11.17 -6.26 -7.71
N LEU A 43 10.79 -7.20 -6.84
CA LEU A 43 9.57 -7.96 -6.94
C LEU A 43 8.46 -7.29 -6.13
N CYS A 44 7.24 -7.36 -6.67
CA CYS A 44 6.04 -6.88 -6.04
C CYS A 44 5.48 -7.95 -5.10
N THR A 45 5.35 -7.62 -3.83
CA THR A 45 4.82 -8.49 -2.76
C THR A 45 3.37 -8.18 -2.40
N ALA A 46 2.71 -7.27 -3.13
CA ALA A 46 1.33 -6.90 -2.84
C ALA A 46 0.36 -8.03 -3.20
N LEU A 47 -0.44 -8.46 -2.22
CA LEU A 47 -1.51 -9.45 -2.39
C LEU A 47 -2.76 -8.89 -3.08
N PHE A 48 -2.76 -7.61 -3.42
CA PHE A 48 -3.83 -6.94 -4.16
C PHE A 48 -3.32 -6.44 -5.50
N ARG A 49 -4.23 -6.26 -6.47
CA ARG A 49 -3.88 -5.71 -7.78
C ARG A 49 -3.69 -4.20 -7.72
N CYS A 50 -2.63 -3.69 -8.33
CA CYS A 50 -2.44 -2.26 -8.53
C CYS A 50 -2.01 -1.96 -9.98
N ARG A 51 -2.21 -0.73 -10.44
CA ARG A 51 -1.89 -0.31 -11.82
C ARG A 51 -0.41 -0.42 -12.21
N ASN A 52 0.48 -0.53 -11.22
CA ASN A 52 1.92 -0.57 -11.43
C ASN A 52 2.47 -2.02 -11.39
N GLN A 53 1.63 -3.02 -11.13
CA GLN A 53 2.04 -4.42 -11.20
C GLN A 53 2.18 -4.86 -12.65
N ILE A 54 3.34 -5.43 -12.98
CA ILE A 54 3.63 -6.00 -14.29
C ILE A 54 4.10 -7.44 -14.08
N GLN A 55 3.76 -8.33 -15.00
CA GLN A 55 4.26 -9.70 -14.99
C GLN A 55 5.77 -9.73 -15.25
N ALA A 56 6.51 -10.39 -14.35
CA ALA A 56 7.95 -10.48 -14.43
C ALA A 56 8.34 -11.71 -15.27
N GLY A 57 8.63 -11.47 -16.55
CA GLY A 57 9.07 -12.53 -17.47
C GLY A 57 7.97 -13.55 -17.78
N SER A 58 8.36 -14.82 -17.86
CA SER A 58 7.48 -15.93 -18.26
C SER A 58 6.67 -16.54 -17.11
N GLU A 59 7.03 -16.22 -15.87
CA GLU A 59 6.42 -16.81 -14.69
C GLU A 59 5.12 -16.07 -14.34
N PRO A 60 3.96 -16.75 -14.35
CA PRO A 60 2.67 -16.07 -14.24
C PRO A 60 2.44 -15.40 -12.88
N ASP A 61 3.02 -15.96 -11.82
CA ASP A 61 2.81 -15.49 -10.45
C ASP A 61 3.86 -14.47 -9.98
N LEU A 62 4.93 -14.28 -10.76
CA LEU A 62 5.98 -13.35 -10.41
C LEU A 62 5.61 -11.95 -10.93
N LEU A 63 5.47 -11.00 -10.00
CA LEU A 63 5.11 -9.62 -10.31
C LEU A 63 6.28 -8.70 -10.00
N THR A 64 6.48 -7.70 -10.84
CA THR A 64 7.37 -6.56 -10.59
C THR A 64 6.57 -5.26 -10.57
N CYS A 65 7.24 -4.17 -10.21
CA CYS A 65 6.65 -2.84 -10.23
C CYS A 65 7.21 -2.02 -11.41
N GLY A 66 6.36 -1.69 -12.38
CA GLY A 66 6.73 -0.86 -13.55
C GLY A 66 6.87 0.63 -13.27
N HIS A 67 6.77 1.06 -12.02
CA HIS A 67 6.91 2.46 -11.66
C HIS A 67 8.39 2.84 -11.56
N ASP A 68 8.71 4.07 -11.93
CA ASP A 68 10.07 4.66 -11.87
C ASP A 68 10.70 4.74 -10.45
N GLY A 69 9.99 4.27 -9.42
CA GLY A 69 10.43 4.30 -8.03
C GLY A 69 10.20 5.63 -7.30
N THR A 70 9.60 6.64 -7.94
CA THR A 70 9.27 7.93 -7.33
C THR A 70 7.76 8.02 -7.08
N PHE A 71 7.29 7.38 -6.02
CA PHE A 71 5.89 7.47 -5.63
C PHE A 71 5.63 8.77 -4.85
N ASP A 72 4.55 9.48 -5.16
CA ASP A 72 4.05 10.57 -4.29
C ASP A 72 2.76 10.13 -3.61
N TYR A 73 2.91 9.57 -2.42
CA TYR A 73 1.79 9.08 -1.63
C TYR A 73 1.04 10.20 -0.88
N ARG A 74 1.48 11.46 -0.91
CA ARG A 74 0.80 12.54 -0.19
C ARG A 74 -0.67 12.63 -0.58
N THR A 75 -0.97 12.51 -1.87
CA THR A 75 -2.37 12.51 -2.37
C THR A 75 -3.23 11.35 -1.87
N ALA A 76 -2.62 10.23 -1.45
CA ALA A 76 -3.33 9.09 -0.86
C ALA A 76 -3.68 9.32 0.63
N TRP A 77 -2.87 10.12 1.35
CA TRP A 77 -3.04 10.40 2.78
C TRP A 77 -3.68 11.78 3.06
N GLU A 78 -3.45 12.76 2.19
CA GLU A 78 -4.10 14.07 2.17
C GLU A 78 -5.52 13.90 1.63
N SER A 79 -6.39 13.42 2.51
CA SER A 79 -7.80 13.25 2.24
C SER A 79 -8.45 14.59 1.84
N ARG A 80 -8.71 14.76 0.54
CA ARG A 80 -9.72 15.71 0.06
C ARG A 80 -11.09 15.07 0.32
N PRO A 81 -11.88 15.49 1.33
CA PRO A 81 -13.11 14.79 1.71
C PRO A 81 -14.12 14.70 0.55
N ARG A 82 -14.19 15.75 -0.26
CA ARG A 82 -15.02 15.83 -1.47
C ARG A 82 -14.61 14.83 -2.57
N ALA A 83 -13.37 14.36 -2.60
CA ALA A 83 -12.94 13.33 -3.55
C ALA A 83 -13.47 11.95 -3.15
N ARG A 84 -13.59 11.67 -1.85
CA ARG A 84 -14.18 10.42 -1.32
C ARG A 84 -15.66 10.32 -1.68
N GLU A 85 -16.43 11.39 -1.50
CA GLU A 85 -17.86 11.42 -1.84
C GLU A 85 -18.10 11.08 -3.32
N ARG A 86 -17.31 11.68 -4.23
CA ARG A 86 -17.38 11.39 -5.66
C ARG A 86 -16.97 9.95 -5.99
N ALA A 87 -15.92 9.43 -5.34
CA ALA A 87 -15.48 8.05 -5.54
C ALA A 87 -16.54 7.05 -5.06
N SER A 88 -17.15 7.29 -3.90
CA SER A 88 -18.24 6.47 -3.37
C SER A 88 -19.45 6.46 -4.31
N ALA A 89 -19.88 7.62 -4.80
CA ALA A 89 -20.98 7.70 -5.77
C ALA A 89 -20.69 6.92 -7.06
N LYS A 90 -19.45 7.01 -7.57
CA LYS A 90 -19.02 6.25 -8.75
C LYS A 90 -19.01 4.74 -8.51
N ILE A 91 -18.57 4.29 -7.34
CA ILE A 91 -18.56 2.86 -6.97
C ILE A 91 -20.00 2.33 -6.90
N SER A 92 -20.92 3.05 -6.27
CA SER A 92 -22.34 2.66 -6.21
C SER A 92 -22.95 2.52 -7.61
N ALA A 93 -22.72 3.48 -8.49
CA ALA A 93 -23.20 3.42 -9.87
C ALA A 93 -22.66 2.20 -10.65
N ILE A 94 -21.37 1.87 -10.50
CA ILE A 94 -20.77 0.68 -11.12
C ILE A 94 -21.39 -0.60 -10.56
N GLN A 95 -21.68 -0.65 -9.26
CA GLN A 95 -22.31 -1.82 -8.63
C GLN A 95 -23.74 -2.02 -9.12
N GLU A 96 -24.52 -0.94 -9.25
CA GLU A 96 -25.87 -0.95 -9.81
C GLU A 96 -25.88 -1.40 -11.27
N GLU A 97 -25.00 -0.83 -12.10
CA GLU A 97 -24.87 -1.21 -13.51
C GLU A 97 -24.46 -2.69 -13.65
N ALA A 98 -23.51 -3.16 -12.83
CA ALA A 98 -23.12 -4.56 -12.84
C ALA A 98 -24.24 -5.48 -12.34
N ALA A 99 -25.08 -5.05 -11.40
CA ALA A 99 -26.24 -5.80 -10.94
C ALA A 99 -27.33 -5.88 -12.02
N ALA A 100 -27.59 -4.78 -12.73
CA ALA A 100 -28.52 -4.75 -13.86
C ALA A 100 -28.07 -5.71 -14.98
N ARG A 101 -26.79 -5.68 -15.36
CA ARG A 101 -26.24 -6.61 -16.36
C ARG A 101 -26.35 -8.08 -15.94
N ARG A 102 -26.20 -8.39 -14.65
CA ARG A 102 -26.38 -9.76 -14.13
C ARG A 102 -27.85 -10.19 -14.13
N GLY A 103 -28.76 -9.27 -13.82
CA GLY A 103 -30.21 -9.53 -13.85
C GLY A 103 -30.75 -9.78 -15.26
N ASP A 104 -30.22 -9.07 -16.25
CA ASP A 104 -30.55 -9.24 -17.67
C ASP A 104 -30.12 -10.63 -18.19
N GLN A 105 -28.96 -11.13 -17.75
CA GLN A 105 -28.45 -12.47 -18.10
C GLN A 105 -29.24 -13.62 -17.46
N THR A 106 -29.98 -13.39 -16.37
CA THR A 106 -30.84 -14.41 -15.74
C THR A 106 -32.22 -14.56 -16.39
N GLY A 107 -32.55 -13.76 -17.41
CA GLY A 107 -33.84 -13.78 -18.11
C GLY A 107 -33.88 -14.59 -19.42
N GLU A 108 -32.74 -15.01 -19.97
CA GLU A 108 -32.66 -15.88 -21.16
C GLU A 108 -32.51 -17.36 -20.76
N GLU A 109 -33.61 -18.00 -20.38
CA GLU A 109 -33.71 -19.46 -20.39
C GLU A 109 -33.98 -19.92 -21.84
N PRO A 110 -33.11 -20.75 -22.46
CA PRO A 110 -33.40 -21.29 -23.78
C PRO A 110 -34.44 -22.40 -23.63
N GLN A 111 -35.65 -22.18 -24.14
CA GLN A 111 -36.64 -23.24 -24.31
C GLN A 111 -36.15 -24.21 -25.40
N ALA A 112 -35.85 -25.45 -24.99
CA ALA A 112 -35.63 -26.59 -25.87
C ALA A 112 -36.88 -27.49 -25.86
#